data_AF-A0A143YTE8-F1
#
_entry.id   AF-A0A143YTE8-F1
#
_cell.length_a   1.000
_cell.length_b   1.000
_cell.length_c   1.000
_cell.angle_alpha   90.00
_cell.angle_beta   90.00
_cell.angle_gamma   90.00
#
_symmetry.space_group_name_H-M   'P 1'
#
loop_
_entity.id
_entity.type
_entity.pdbx_description
1 polymer ?
#
loop_
_entity_poly.entity_id
_entity_poly.type
_entity_poly.pdbx_seq_one_letter_code
_entity_poly.pdbx_strand_id
1 'polypeptide(L)'
;MIRVEEVRELARQGMSQRQISRYCHISRPAVKKYLDPTLTIKQPSQRHVRLLDPFRTKVYEGIKEGHTIAQINDELKKHGYNGSQRTVGEYVRKLKEEQIQQKDSYSVSRHAFIQLLYQKESKISSDNLAIIFELYPKLPVIIETVKQFSFCLLKGHSISLCYWLSEVKNYGIPQFNSFIKGVLKDLTAVLNSTIYPYNIGLAEGHINKLKLIKRIMYGRANFETLKNKVL
;
A
#
# COMPACT_ATOMS: atom_id res chain seq x y z
N MET A 1 -27.64 19.98 6.44
CA MET A 1 -27.79 19.61 5.01
C MET A 1 -28.65 20.71 4.40
N ILE A 2 -28.08 21.58 3.57
CA ILE A 2 -28.80 22.76 3.02
C ILE A 2 -29.91 22.27 2.11
N ARG A 3 -31.13 22.78 2.32
CA ARG A 3 -32.29 22.35 1.55
C ARG A 3 -32.27 23.09 0.21
N VAL A 4 -32.53 22.38 -0.89
CA VAL A 4 -32.64 22.97 -2.24
C VAL A 4 -33.68 24.11 -2.25
N GLU A 5 -34.68 24.02 -1.38
CA GLU A 5 -35.69 25.06 -1.13
C GLU A 5 -35.09 26.38 -0.64
N GLU A 6 -34.16 26.37 0.32
CA GLU A 6 -33.50 27.58 0.83
C GLU A 6 -32.74 28.33 -0.29
N VAL A 7 -32.07 27.59 -1.17
CA VAL A 7 -31.36 28.18 -2.32
C VAL A 7 -32.33 28.81 -3.33
N ARG A 8 -33.50 28.19 -3.53
CA ARG A 8 -34.56 28.73 -4.41
C ARG A 8 -35.24 29.96 -3.80
N GLU A 9 -35.44 29.99 -2.49
CA GLU A 9 -35.98 31.16 -1.78
C GLU A 9 -35.04 32.35 -1.83
N LEU A 10 -33.75 32.16 -1.57
CA LEU A 10 -32.75 33.23 -1.65
C LEU A 10 -32.63 33.82 -3.06
N ALA A 11 -32.81 32.98 -4.10
CA ALA A 11 -32.88 33.47 -5.48
C ALA A 11 -34.16 34.25 -5.78
N ARG A 12 -35.32 33.83 -5.23
CA ARG A 12 -36.57 34.60 -5.33
C ARG A 12 -36.48 35.95 -4.62
N GLN A 13 -35.70 36.04 -3.55
CA GLN A 13 -35.38 37.29 -2.85
C GLN A 13 -34.41 38.20 -3.63
N GLY A 14 -34.02 37.83 -4.85
CA GLY A 14 -33.18 38.65 -5.73
C GLY A 14 -31.67 38.54 -5.47
N MET A 15 -31.22 37.60 -4.63
CA MET A 15 -29.79 37.39 -4.43
C MET A 15 -29.13 36.78 -5.67
N SER A 16 -27.95 37.29 -6.03
CA SER A 16 -27.13 36.70 -7.09
C SER A 16 -26.62 35.31 -6.69
N GLN A 17 -26.39 34.43 -7.67
CA GLN A 17 -25.83 33.10 -7.43
C GLN A 17 -24.51 33.13 -6.65
N ARG A 18 -23.72 34.21 -6.78
CA ARG A 18 -22.49 34.44 -6.02
C ARG A 18 -22.75 34.73 -4.54
N GLN A 19 -23.79 35.51 -4.23
CA GLN A 19 -24.21 35.77 -2.85
C GLN A 19 -24.76 34.50 -2.21
N ILE A 20 -25.62 33.77 -2.92
CA ILE A 20 -26.17 32.49 -2.43
C ILE A 20 -25.06 31.48 -2.16
N SER A 21 -24.05 31.37 -3.04
CA SER A 21 -22.89 30.50 -2.84
C SER A 21 -22.13 30.82 -1.55
N ARG A 22 -21.96 32.11 -1.23
CA ARG A 22 -21.28 32.56 -0.01
C ARG A 22 -22.13 32.37 1.23
N TYR A 23 -23.43 32.66 1.13
CA TYR A 23 -24.38 32.58 2.23
C TYR A 23 -24.65 31.12 2.63
N CYS A 24 -24.88 30.26 1.65
CA CYS A 24 -25.12 28.84 1.87
C CYS A 24 -23.82 28.01 1.92
N HIS A 25 -22.63 28.61 1.84
CA HIS A 25 -21.35 27.87 1.83
C HIS A 25 -21.29 26.70 0.84
N ILE A 26 -21.89 26.84 -0.34
CA ILE A 26 -21.90 25.82 -1.40
C ILE A 26 -21.27 26.36 -2.67
N SER A 27 -20.75 25.46 -3.51
CA SER A 27 -20.11 25.85 -4.77
C SER A 27 -21.11 26.48 -5.75
N ARG A 28 -20.67 27.44 -6.57
CA ARG A 28 -21.53 28.08 -7.59
C ARG A 28 -22.18 27.07 -8.56
N PRO A 29 -21.49 25.98 -8.99
CA PRO A 29 -22.14 24.93 -9.78
C PRO A 29 -23.29 24.25 -9.04
N ALA A 30 -23.17 24.05 -7.72
CA ALA A 30 -24.25 23.48 -6.90
C ALA A 30 -25.44 24.45 -6.80
N VAL A 31 -25.20 25.75 -6.62
CA VAL A 31 -26.26 26.79 -6.66
C VAL A 31 -26.98 26.75 -8.00
N LYS A 32 -26.25 26.76 -9.12
CA LYS A 32 -26.84 26.69 -10.47
C LYS A 32 -27.69 25.43 -10.64
N LYS A 33 -27.20 24.28 -10.17
CA LYS A 33 -27.92 23.00 -10.20
C LYS A 33 -29.20 23.02 -9.35
N TYR A 34 -29.19 23.69 -8.20
CA TYR A 34 -30.34 23.76 -7.29
C TYR A 34 -31.43 24.75 -7.76
N LEU A 35 -31.04 25.75 -8.56
CA LEU A 35 -31.98 26.66 -9.21
C LEU A 35 -32.66 26.04 -10.44
N ASP A 36 -32.18 24.92 -10.96
CA ASP A 36 -32.80 24.23 -12.08
C ASP A 36 -34.20 23.71 -11.68
N PRO A 37 -35.29 24.16 -12.35
CA PRO A 37 -36.65 23.73 -12.05
C PRO A 37 -36.90 22.25 -12.38
N THR A 38 -36.07 21.64 -13.24
CA THR A 38 -36.18 20.21 -13.60
C THR A 38 -35.52 19.28 -12.56
N LEU A 39 -34.81 19.84 -11.57
CA LEU A 39 -34.13 19.04 -10.55
C LEU A 39 -35.15 18.36 -9.62
N THR A 40 -35.32 17.05 -9.80
CA THR A 40 -35.98 16.19 -8.81
C THR A 40 -34.99 15.83 -7.70
N ILE A 41 -35.30 16.20 -6.45
CA ILE A 41 -34.53 15.75 -5.29
C ILE A 41 -34.81 14.26 -5.13
N LYS A 42 -33.89 13.40 -5.59
CA LYS A 42 -33.91 12.00 -5.18
C LYS A 42 -33.69 11.98 -3.68
N GLN A 43 -34.72 11.61 -2.92
CA GLN A 43 -34.53 11.22 -1.52
C GLN A 43 -33.39 10.20 -1.50
N PRO A 44 -32.37 10.35 -0.64
CA PRO A 44 -31.38 9.29 -0.48
C PRO A 44 -32.17 8.02 -0.20
N SER A 45 -31.89 6.95 -0.95
CA SER A 45 -32.50 5.64 -0.73
C SER A 45 -32.46 5.37 0.77
N GLN A 46 -33.64 5.21 1.39
CA GLN A 46 -33.71 4.78 2.78
C GLN A 46 -32.88 3.50 2.84
N ARG A 47 -31.78 3.52 3.61
CA ARG A 47 -31.04 2.30 3.90
C ARG A 47 -32.06 1.36 4.51
N HIS A 48 -32.44 0.32 3.78
CA HIS A 48 -33.27 -0.74 4.32
C HIS A 48 -32.59 -1.22 5.60
N VAL A 49 -33.26 -1.03 6.73
CA VAL A 49 -32.86 -1.63 8.01
C VAL A 49 -32.76 -3.11 7.74
N ARG A 50 -31.56 -3.68 7.83
CA ARG A 50 -31.37 -5.08 7.49
C ARG A 50 -32.11 -5.90 8.54
N LEU A 51 -32.75 -6.99 8.11
CA LEU A 51 -33.50 -7.90 8.98
C LEU A 51 -32.72 -8.35 10.25
N LEU A 52 -31.39 -8.28 10.20
CA LEU A 52 -30.47 -8.67 11.27
C LEU A 52 -29.92 -7.51 12.11
N ASP A 53 -30.19 -6.24 11.75
CA ASP A 53 -29.71 -5.08 12.51
C ASP A 53 -30.23 -5.06 13.97
N PRO A 54 -31.49 -5.44 14.28
CA PRO A 54 -31.96 -5.57 15.67
C PRO A 54 -31.23 -6.65 16.48
N PHE A 55 -30.63 -7.64 15.81
CA PHE A 55 -29.97 -8.77 16.43
C PHE A 55 -28.44 -8.63 16.48
N ARG A 56 -27.90 -7.46 16.12
CA ARG A 56 -26.46 -7.22 15.98
C ARG A 56 -25.66 -7.59 17.22
N THR A 57 -26.16 -7.25 18.42
CA THR A 57 -25.48 -7.54 19.69
C THR A 57 -25.30 -9.03 19.92
N LYS A 58 -26.35 -9.83 19.65
CA LYS A 58 -26.31 -11.29 19.84
C LYS A 58 -25.42 -11.98 18.82
N VAL A 59 -25.42 -11.51 17.58
CA VAL A 59 -24.47 -11.99 16.58
C VAL A 59 -23.04 -11.70 17.02
N TYR A 60 -22.78 -10.54 17.63
CA TYR A 60 -21.46 -10.19 18.13
C TYR A 60 -21.01 -11.07 19.30
N GLU A 61 -21.90 -11.33 20.26
CA GLU A 61 -21.67 -12.25 21.39
C GLU A 61 -21.33 -13.65 20.88
N GLY A 62 -22.13 -14.21 19.97
CA GLY A 62 -21.88 -15.53 19.38
C GLY A 62 -20.57 -15.60 18.58
N ILE A 63 -20.16 -14.53 17.89
CA ILE A 63 -18.83 -14.47 17.25
C ILE A 63 -17.70 -14.48 18.29
N LYS A 64 -17.86 -13.74 19.39
CA LYS A 64 -16.87 -13.64 20.46
C LYS A 64 -16.69 -14.96 21.20
N GLU A 65 -17.77 -15.70 21.39
CA GLU A 65 -17.81 -17.03 22.02
C GLU A 65 -17.36 -18.16 21.06
N GLY A 66 -17.17 -17.86 19.78
CA GLY A 66 -16.67 -18.82 18.79
C GLY A 66 -17.76 -19.75 18.22
N HIS A 67 -19.04 -19.39 18.36
CA HIS A 67 -20.15 -20.17 17.82
C HIS A 67 -20.11 -20.26 16.28
N THR A 68 -20.48 -21.44 15.77
CA THR A 68 -20.69 -21.67 14.35
C THR A 68 -21.91 -20.89 13.84
N ILE A 69 -21.95 -20.61 12.53
CA ILE A 69 -23.06 -19.87 11.92
C ILE A 69 -24.43 -20.56 12.17
N ALA A 70 -24.44 -21.89 12.25
CA ALA A 70 -25.64 -22.66 12.59
C ALA A 70 -26.11 -22.38 14.03
N GLN A 71 -25.19 -22.43 15.00
CA GLN A 71 -25.49 -22.12 16.41
C GLN A 71 -25.98 -20.69 16.59
N ILE A 72 -25.33 -19.71 15.94
CA ILE A 72 -25.78 -18.31 15.95
C ILE A 72 -27.20 -18.21 15.37
N ASN A 73 -27.48 -18.89 14.25
CA ASN A 73 -28.80 -18.87 13.64
C ASN A 73 -29.90 -19.50 14.54
N ASP A 74 -29.59 -20.58 15.25
CA ASP A 74 -30.53 -21.22 16.17
C ASP A 74 -30.84 -20.33 17.38
N GLU A 75 -29.83 -19.64 17.92
CA GLU A 75 -30.03 -18.64 18.97
C GLU A 75 -30.85 -17.45 18.48
N LEU A 76 -30.62 -16.98 17.26
CA LEU A 76 -31.40 -15.90 16.68
C LEU A 76 -32.87 -16.31 16.51
N LYS A 77 -33.15 -17.54 16.07
CA LYS A 77 -34.51 -18.08 15.93
C LYS A 77 -35.26 -18.10 17.25
N LYS A 78 -34.61 -18.50 18.35
CA LYS A 78 -35.20 -18.44 19.71
C LYS A 78 -35.64 -17.03 20.11
N HIS A 79 -35.02 -16.01 19.53
CA HIS A 79 -35.32 -14.61 19.80
C HIS A 79 -36.17 -13.93 18.72
N GLY A 80 -36.85 -14.72 17.87
CA GLY A 80 -37.81 -14.21 16.89
C GLY A 80 -37.24 -13.92 15.50
N TYR A 81 -36.02 -14.34 15.20
CA TYR A 81 -35.49 -14.27 13.83
C TYR A 81 -36.13 -15.34 12.93
N ASN A 82 -36.80 -14.91 11.86
CA ASN A 82 -37.45 -15.81 10.89
C ASN A 82 -36.75 -15.83 9.52
N GLY A 83 -35.48 -15.43 9.45
CA GLY A 83 -34.73 -15.39 8.20
C GLY A 83 -33.89 -16.65 7.94
N SER A 84 -33.14 -16.62 6.84
CA SER A 84 -32.27 -17.73 6.43
C SER A 84 -30.92 -17.69 7.13
N GLN A 85 -30.40 -18.88 7.46
CA GLN A 85 -29.02 -19.06 7.95
C GLN A 85 -27.98 -18.45 6.99
N ARG A 86 -28.26 -18.43 5.68
CA ARG A 86 -27.37 -17.79 4.70
C ARG A 86 -27.21 -16.29 4.98
N THR A 87 -28.30 -15.61 5.31
CA THR A 87 -28.30 -14.19 5.62
C THR A 87 -27.52 -13.89 6.91
N VAL A 88 -27.61 -14.78 7.91
CA VAL A 88 -26.76 -14.73 9.12
C VAL A 88 -25.28 -14.86 8.74
N GLY A 89 -24.93 -15.83 7.89
CA GLY A 89 -23.56 -16.02 7.42
C GLY A 89 -22.99 -14.80 6.68
N GLU A 90 -23.78 -14.19 5.78
CA GLU A 90 -23.40 -12.97 5.07
C GLU A 90 -23.22 -11.78 6.04
N TYR A 91 -24.08 -11.68 7.07
CA TYR A 91 -23.98 -10.64 8.10
C TYR A 91 -22.73 -10.82 8.98
N VAL A 92 -22.45 -12.05 9.43
CA VAL A 92 -21.23 -12.39 10.19
C VAL A 92 -19.98 -12.09 9.37
N ARG A 93 -19.95 -12.44 8.08
CA ARG A 93 -18.83 -12.13 7.18
C ARG A 93 -18.57 -10.64 7.12
N LYS A 94 -19.63 -9.84 6.93
CA LYS A 94 -19.52 -8.38 6.86
C LYS A 94 -19.07 -7.77 8.19
N LEU A 95 -19.53 -8.27 9.34
CA LEU A 95 -19.05 -7.81 10.65
C LEU A 95 -17.57 -8.15 10.87
N LYS A 96 -17.10 -9.31 10.40
CA LYS A 96 -15.67 -9.64 10.43
C LYS A 96 -14.86 -8.74 9.50
N GLU A 97 -15.36 -8.43 8.31
CA GLU A 97 -14.74 -7.47 7.38
C GLU A 97 -14.67 -6.06 8.02
N GLU A 98 -15.73 -5.60 8.69
CA GLU A 98 -15.76 -4.32 9.42
C GLU A 98 -14.79 -4.31 10.61
N GLN A 99 -14.67 -5.40 11.37
CA GLN A 99 -13.67 -5.54 12.44
C GLN A 99 -12.23 -5.54 11.90
N ILE A 100 -11.99 -6.17 10.76
CA ILE A 100 -10.68 -6.14 10.08
C ILE A 100 -10.34 -4.72 9.64
N GLN A 101 -11.33 -3.95 9.16
CA GLN A 101 -11.15 -2.55 8.77
C GLN A 101 -10.98 -1.61 9.99
N GLN A 102 -11.48 -1.97 11.17
CA GLN A 102 -11.32 -1.19 12.41
C GLN A 102 -10.03 -1.49 13.18
N LYS A 103 -9.39 -2.65 12.98
CA LYS A 103 -8.01 -2.83 13.45
C LYS A 103 -7.12 -1.94 12.59
N ASP A 104 -6.45 -0.97 13.22
CA ASP A 104 -5.43 -0.14 12.58
C ASP A 104 -4.32 -1.03 12.00
N SER A 105 -4.50 -1.49 10.76
CA SER A 105 -3.50 -2.27 10.06
C SER A 105 -2.50 -1.28 9.45
N TYR A 106 -1.37 -1.10 10.12
CA TYR A 106 -0.28 -0.33 9.54
C TYR A 106 0.35 -1.14 8.39
N SER A 107 0.06 -0.73 7.15
CA SER A 107 0.71 -1.32 5.98
C SER A 107 2.00 -0.56 5.66
N VAL A 108 3.13 -1.25 5.66
CA VAL A 108 4.41 -0.69 5.22
C VAL A 108 4.53 -0.88 3.72
N SER A 109 4.75 0.22 2.98
CA SER A 109 5.04 0.11 1.55
C SER A 109 6.35 -0.64 1.31
N ARG A 110 6.37 -1.54 0.32
CA ARG A 110 7.59 -2.24 -0.10
C ARG A 110 8.73 -1.28 -0.42
N HIS A 111 8.41 -0.12 -1.00
CA HIS A 111 9.41 0.90 -1.33
C HIS A 111 10.06 1.50 -0.08
N ALA A 112 9.28 1.85 0.93
CA ALA A 112 9.81 2.37 2.21
C ALA A 112 10.72 1.34 2.91
N PHE A 113 10.36 0.06 2.82
CA PHE A 113 11.18 -1.02 3.36
C PHE A 113 12.51 -1.20 2.61
N ILE A 114 12.49 -1.11 1.27
CA ILE A 114 13.73 -1.15 0.46
C ILE A 114 14.61 0.06 0.78
N GLN A 115 14.04 1.26 0.93
CA GLN A 115 14.80 2.45 1.31
C GLN A 115 15.54 2.28 2.64
N LEU A 116 14.90 1.60 3.60
CA LEU A 116 15.48 1.29 4.90
C LEU A 116 16.72 0.39 4.81
N LEU A 117 16.76 -0.56 3.87
CA LEU A 117 17.94 -1.41 3.63
C LEU A 117 19.16 -0.61 3.12
N TYR A 118 18.93 0.50 2.42
CA TYR A 118 19.99 1.32 1.80
C TYR A 118 20.22 2.66 2.55
N GLN A 119 19.77 2.79 3.79
CA GLN A 119 19.91 4.02 4.61
C GLN A 119 19.43 5.30 3.90
N LYS A 120 18.44 5.20 3.01
CA LYS A 120 17.72 6.38 2.53
C LYS A 120 16.69 6.77 3.57
N GLU A 121 16.36 8.05 3.68
CA GLU A 121 15.30 8.56 4.55
C GLU A 121 14.01 7.76 4.32
N SER A 122 13.76 6.78 5.20
CA SER A 122 12.58 5.95 5.10
C SER A 122 11.42 6.69 5.74
N LYS A 123 10.26 6.72 5.08
CA LYS A 123 9.04 7.34 5.63
C LYS A 123 8.38 6.53 6.76
N ILE A 124 9.09 5.58 7.35
CA ILE A 124 8.55 4.71 8.41
C ILE A 124 8.82 5.39 9.76
N SER A 125 7.77 5.61 10.54
CA SER A 125 7.89 6.19 11.89
C SER A 125 8.72 5.28 12.80
N SER A 126 9.45 5.86 13.76
CA SER A 126 10.25 5.14 14.76
C SER A 126 9.44 4.09 15.50
N ASP A 127 8.20 4.43 15.87
CA ASP A 127 7.34 3.57 16.70
C ASP A 127 6.90 2.33 15.92
N ASN A 128 6.63 2.49 14.62
CA ASN A 128 6.31 1.39 13.74
C ASN A 128 7.53 0.51 13.47
N LEU A 129 8.74 1.07 13.42
CA LEU A 129 9.96 0.27 13.28
C LEU A 129 10.22 -0.61 14.50
N ALA A 130 9.95 -0.11 15.71
CA ALA A 130 10.07 -0.91 16.93
C ALA A 130 9.14 -2.13 16.88
N ILE A 131 7.87 -1.93 16.53
CA ILE A 131 6.89 -3.01 16.37
C ILE A 131 7.34 -4.01 15.29
N ILE A 132 7.86 -3.53 14.15
CA ILE A 132 8.33 -4.40 13.07
C ILE A 132 9.52 -5.25 13.53
N PHE A 133 10.46 -4.68 14.29
CA PHE A 133 11.61 -5.42 14.80
C PHE A 133 11.22 -6.45 15.86
N GLU A 134 10.20 -6.16 16.67
CA GLU A 134 9.62 -7.12 17.59
C GLU A 134 8.95 -8.30 16.85
N LEU A 135 8.16 -8.00 15.81
CA LEU A 135 7.52 -9.02 14.98
C LEU A 135 8.51 -9.84 14.13
N TYR A 136 9.61 -9.22 13.69
CA TYR A 136 10.61 -9.81 12.81
C TYR A 136 12.03 -9.62 13.37
N PRO A 137 12.42 -10.40 14.39
CA PRO A 137 13.69 -10.20 15.11
C PRO A 137 14.95 -10.41 14.27
N LYS A 138 14.84 -11.10 13.13
CA LYS A 138 15.95 -11.28 12.17
C LYS A 138 16.20 -10.04 11.31
N LEU A 139 15.24 -9.13 11.22
CA LEU A 139 15.30 -7.99 10.32
C LEU A 139 16.43 -7.00 10.64
N PRO A 140 16.65 -6.59 11.91
CA PRO A 140 17.79 -5.74 12.27
C PRO A 140 19.14 -6.30 11.79
N VAL A 141 19.35 -7.61 11.98
CA VAL A 141 20.57 -8.30 11.52
C VAL A 141 20.71 -8.23 10.00
N ILE A 142 19.62 -8.44 9.26
CA ILE A 142 19.62 -8.35 7.79
C ILE A 142 19.99 -6.93 7.33
N ILE A 143 19.38 -5.91 7.93
CA ILE A 143 19.64 -4.51 7.60
C ILE A 143 21.12 -4.18 7.82
N GLU A 144 21.66 -4.57 8.97
CA GLU A 144 23.05 -4.31 9.31
C GLU A 144 24.02 -5.06 8.37
N THR A 145 23.70 -6.31 8.06
CA THR A 145 24.46 -7.13 7.11
C THR A 145 24.57 -6.47 5.73
N VAL A 146 23.45 -5.93 5.22
CA VAL A 146 23.42 -5.24 3.92
C VAL A 146 24.25 -3.95 3.95
N LYS A 147 24.21 -3.19 5.06
CA LYS A 147 25.05 -1.99 5.22
C LYS A 147 26.53 -2.33 5.25
N GLN A 148 26.93 -3.34 6.01
CA GLN A 148 28.31 -3.79 6.09
C GLN A 148 28.84 -4.21 4.72
N PHE A 149 28.03 -4.92 3.93
CA PHE A 149 28.38 -5.26 2.55
C PHE A 149 28.64 -4.03 1.69
N SER A 150 27.71 -3.07 1.70
CA SER A 150 27.85 -1.82 0.95
C SER A 150 29.09 -1.05 1.38
N PHE A 151 29.40 -1.03 2.67
CA PHE A 151 30.61 -0.39 3.21
C PHE A 151 31.88 -1.10 2.70
N CYS A 152 31.92 -2.44 2.75
CA CYS A 152 33.07 -3.22 2.27
C CYS A 152 33.35 -2.95 0.79
N LEU A 153 32.30 -2.89 -0.04
CA LEU A 153 32.44 -2.60 -1.46
C LEU A 153 32.87 -1.16 -1.74
N LEU A 154 32.21 -0.17 -1.13
CA LEU A 154 32.44 1.25 -1.44
C LEU A 154 33.72 1.82 -0.83
N LYS A 155 34.22 1.21 0.25
CA LYS A 155 35.43 1.67 0.95
C LYS A 155 36.69 0.88 0.58
N GLY A 156 36.60 -0.07 -0.34
CA GLY A 156 37.77 -0.72 -0.94
C GLY A 156 38.51 -1.72 -0.04
N HIS A 157 37.83 -2.30 0.95
CA HIS A 157 38.46 -3.22 1.91
C HIS A 157 38.21 -4.69 1.53
N SER A 158 39.06 -5.24 0.67
CA SER A 158 39.01 -6.64 0.23
C SER A 158 39.03 -7.65 1.39
N ILE A 159 39.83 -7.38 2.43
CA ILE A 159 39.93 -8.21 3.63
C ILE A 159 38.61 -8.19 4.43
N SER A 160 38.01 -7.01 4.60
CA SER A 160 36.73 -6.85 5.31
C SER A 160 35.59 -7.57 4.59
N LEU A 161 35.62 -7.61 3.25
CA LEU A 161 34.66 -8.38 2.47
C LEU A 161 34.77 -9.89 2.74
N CYS A 162 35.99 -10.44 2.81
CA CYS A 162 36.21 -11.85 3.14
C CYS A 162 35.68 -12.20 4.53
N TYR A 163 35.95 -11.35 5.53
CA TYR A 163 35.42 -11.52 6.89
C TYR A 163 33.89 -11.48 6.92
N TRP A 164 33.30 -10.53 6.19
CA TRP A 164 31.86 -10.41 6.06
C TRP A 164 31.23 -11.66 5.42
N LEU A 165 31.85 -12.24 4.38
CA LEU A 165 31.36 -13.47 3.74
C LEU A 165 31.35 -14.67 4.71
N SER A 166 32.34 -14.78 5.60
CA SER A 166 32.35 -15.83 6.63
C SER A 166 31.28 -15.60 7.71
N GLU A 167 31.13 -14.37 8.20
CA GLU A 167 30.17 -14.03 9.25
C GLU A 167 28.73 -14.27 8.80
N VAL A 168 28.38 -13.79 7.60
CA VAL A 168 27.00 -13.85 7.09
C VAL A 168 26.55 -15.28 6.81
N LYS A 169 27.50 -16.17 6.49
CA LYS A 169 27.23 -17.60 6.32
C LYS A 169 26.72 -18.24 7.63
N ASN A 170 27.20 -17.75 8.78
CA ASN A 170 26.82 -18.27 10.09
C ASN A 170 25.40 -17.87 10.52
N TYR A 171 24.80 -16.84 9.91
CA TYR A 171 23.42 -16.43 10.23
C TYR A 171 22.34 -17.44 9.81
N GLY A 172 22.69 -18.47 9.01
CA GLY A 172 21.77 -19.56 8.68
C GLY A 172 20.56 -19.11 7.82
N ILE A 173 20.65 -17.97 7.14
CA ILE A 173 19.59 -17.44 6.28
C ILE A 173 19.80 -17.99 4.85
N PRO A 174 18.86 -18.79 4.30
CA PRO A 174 19.03 -19.42 2.99
C PRO A 174 19.29 -18.42 1.84
N GLN A 175 18.66 -17.25 1.90
CA GLN A 175 18.81 -16.19 0.91
C GLN A 175 20.24 -15.64 0.90
N PHE A 176 20.87 -15.48 2.07
CA PHE A 176 22.26 -15.07 2.16
C PHE A 176 23.21 -16.16 1.67
N ASN A 177 22.93 -17.43 1.96
CA ASN A 177 23.74 -18.53 1.43
C ASN A 177 23.75 -18.57 -0.10
N SER A 178 22.60 -18.33 -0.74
CA SER A 178 22.52 -18.24 -2.20
C SER A 178 23.29 -17.03 -2.74
N PHE A 179 23.19 -15.88 -2.07
CA PHE A 179 23.93 -14.67 -2.44
C PHE A 179 25.44 -14.87 -2.33
N ILE A 180 25.91 -15.41 -1.20
CA ILE A 180 27.32 -15.71 -0.95
C ILE A 180 27.87 -16.66 -2.01
N LYS A 181 27.12 -17.72 -2.38
CA LYS A 181 27.52 -18.63 -3.47
C LYS A 181 27.73 -17.89 -4.80
N GLY A 182 26.86 -16.93 -5.11
CA GLY A 182 27.02 -16.08 -6.30
C GLY A 182 28.27 -15.22 -6.24
N VAL A 183 28.50 -14.55 -5.10
CA VAL A 183 29.70 -13.73 -4.89
C VAL A 183 30.98 -14.56 -4.97
N LEU A 184 30.99 -15.76 -4.37
CA LEU A 184 32.15 -16.66 -4.40
C LEU A 184 32.48 -17.16 -5.81
N LYS A 185 31.47 -17.34 -6.67
CA LYS A 185 31.69 -17.76 -8.07
C LYS A 185 32.50 -16.74 -8.86
N ASP A 186 32.26 -15.45 -8.61
CA ASP A 186 32.92 -14.33 -9.28
C ASP A 186 33.83 -13.53 -8.31
N LEU A 187 34.40 -14.21 -7.31
CA LEU A 187 35.12 -13.56 -6.20
C LEU A 187 36.25 -12.65 -6.69
N THR A 188 37.01 -13.07 -7.70
CA THR A 188 38.09 -12.28 -8.27
C THR A 188 37.59 -10.94 -8.84
N ALA A 189 36.49 -10.96 -9.58
CA ALA A 189 35.87 -9.75 -10.11
C ALA A 189 35.34 -8.85 -8.99
N VAL A 190 34.72 -9.42 -7.96
CA VAL A 190 34.23 -8.65 -6.81
C VAL A 190 35.38 -8.02 -6.03
N LEU A 191 36.46 -8.75 -5.75
CA LEU A 191 37.65 -8.20 -5.11
C LEU A 191 38.29 -7.09 -5.94
N ASN A 192 38.45 -7.30 -7.25
CA ASN A 192 38.97 -6.29 -8.16
C ASN A 192 38.10 -5.02 -8.17
N SER A 193 36.78 -5.15 -8.03
CA SER A 193 35.88 -3.99 -7.93
C SER A 193 36.10 -3.14 -6.68
N THR A 194 36.70 -3.71 -5.62
CA THR A 194 37.08 -2.99 -4.40
C THR A 194 38.49 -2.39 -4.47
N ILE A 195 39.38 -2.99 -5.25
CA ILE A 195 40.79 -2.58 -5.36
C ILE A 195 40.95 -1.45 -6.38
N TYR A 196 40.25 -1.55 -7.51
CA TYR A 196 40.42 -0.63 -8.62
C TYR A 196 39.26 0.37 -8.71
N PRO A 197 39.52 1.63 -9.11
CA PRO A 197 38.47 2.64 -9.28
C PRO A 197 37.66 2.46 -10.59
N TYR A 198 38.05 1.51 -11.44
CA TYR A 198 37.42 1.30 -12.75
C TYR A 198 36.09 0.57 -12.60
N ASN A 199 35.01 1.21 -13.05
CA ASN A 199 33.70 0.58 -13.18
C ASN A 199 33.18 0.72 -14.61
N ILE A 200 32.53 -0.33 -15.11
CA ILE A 200 31.82 -0.32 -16.39
C ILE A 200 30.34 0.06 -16.16
N GLY A 201 29.93 0.29 -14.91
CA GLY A 201 28.52 0.47 -14.53
C GLY A 201 27.81 1.60 -15.28
N LEU A 202 28.45 2.76 -15.45
CA LEU A 202 27.88 3.87 -16.24
C LEU A 202 27.70 3.47 -17.71
N ALA A 203 28.74 2.91 -18.33
CA ALA A 203 28.69 2.45 -19.71
C ALA A 203 27.63 1.36 -19.91
N GLU A 204 27.53 0.41 -18.99
CA GLU A 204 26.53 -0.65 -18.99
C GLU A 204 25.11 -0.11 -18.80
N GLY A 205 24.94 0.92 -17.96
CA GLY A 205 23.69 1.67 -17.85
C GLY A 205 23.26 2.30 -19.17
N HIS A 206 24.18 2.98 -19.86
CA HIS A 206 23.93 3.55 -21.19
C HIS A 206 23.60 2.45 -22.22
N ILE A 207 24.36 1.36 -22.23
CA ILE A 207 24.12 0.21 -23.11
C ILE A 207 22.73 -0.39 -22.85
N ASN A 208 22.33 -0.55 -21.59
CA ASN A 208 21.03 -1.09 -21.22
C ASN A 208 19.88 -0.16 -21.62
N LYS A 209 20.05 1.16 -21.45
CA LYS A 209 19.11 2.17 -21.96
C LYS A 209 18.97 2.08 -23.47
N LEU A 210 20.08 1.98 -24.21
CA LEU A 210 20.07 1.82 -25.66
C LEU A 210 19.38 0.52 -26.08
N LYS A 211 19.68 -0.61 -25.43
CA LYS A 211 19.02 -1.90 -25.67
C LYS A 211 17.51 -1.80 -25.46
N LEU A 212 17.05 -1.10 -24.42
CA LEU A 212 15.63 -0.87 -24.17
C LEU A 212 14.98 -0.06 -25.30
N ILE A 213 15.59 1.05 -25.71
CA ILE A 213 15.09 1.89 -26.80
C ILE A 213 15.00 1.09 -28.10
N LYS A 214 16.03 0.29 -28.43
CA LYS A 214 16.01 -0.61 -29.58
C LYS A 214 14.83 -1.59 -29.55
N ARG A 215 14.49 -2.16 -28.39
CA ARG A 215 13.32 -3.05 -28.22
C ARG A 215 12.00 -2.30 -28.41
N ILE A 216 11.87 -1.09 -27.85
CA ILE A 216 10.67 -0.24 -28.03
C ILE A 216 10.49 0.13 -29.51
N MET A 217 11.59 0.29 -30.25
CA MET A 217 11.58 0.55 -31.70
C MET A 217 11.36 -0.71 -32.54
N TYR A 218 11.04 -1.87 -31.92
CA TYR A 218 10.84 -3.15 -32.61
C TYR A 218 12.02 -3.54 -33.50
N GLY A 219 13.24 -3.22 -33.07
CA GLY A 219 14.46 -3.50 -33.85
C GLY A 219 14.74 -2.53 -35.00
N ARG A 220 13.86 -1.56 -35.28
CA ARG A 220 14.04 -0.51 -36.31
C ARG A 220 14.94 0.62 -35.81
N ALA A 221 16.16 0.27 -35.44
CA ALA A 221 17.10 1.17 -34.78
C ALA A 221 18.46 1.18 -35.50
N ASN A 222 18.45 1.63 -36.76
CA ASN A 222 19.68 2.02 -37.44
C ASN A 222 20.31 3.24 -36.72
N PHE A 223 21.56 3.56 -37.03
CA PHE A 223 22.28 4.59 -36.27
C PHE A 223 21.55 5.94 -36.27
N GLU A 224 21.07 6.41 -37.42
CA GLU A 224 20.32 7.66 -37.60
C GLU A 224 19.07 7.72 -36.70
N THR A 225 18.23 6.68 -36.77
CA THR A 225 16.97 6.60 -36.03
C THR A 225 17.18 6.47 -34.53
N LEU A 226 18.20 5.73 -34.11
CA LEU A 226 18.56 5.60 -32.71
C LEU A 226 19.11 6.91 -32.16
N LYS A 227 19.98 7.59 -32.93
CA LYS A 227 20.51 8.91 -32.58
C LYS A 227 19.39 9.91 -32.35
N ASN A 228 18.44 10.02 -33.28
CA ASN A 228 17.29 10.93 -33.20
C ASN A 228 16.34 10.64 -32.02
N LYS A 229 16.36 9.42 -31.46
CA LYS A 229 15.50 9.03 -30.34
C LYS A 229 16.18 9.21 -28.98
N VAL A 230 17.51 9.22 -28.95
CA VAL A 230 18.33 9.17 -27.73
C VAL A 230 18.92 10.52 -27.37
N LEU A 231 19.40 11.27 -28.37
CA LEU A 231 19.98 12.60 -28.25
C LEU A 231 18.92 13.67 -28.52
#